data_AF-A0A958B0X5-F1
#
_entry.id   AF-A0A958B0X5-F1
#
_cell.length_a   1.000
_cell.length_b   1.000
_cell.length_c   1.000
_cell.angle_alpha   90.00
_cell.angle_beta   90.00
_cell.angle_gamma   90.00
#
_symmetry.space_group_name_H-M   'P 1'
#
loop_
_entity.id
_entity.type
_entity.pdbx_description
1 polymer ?
#
loop_
_entity_poly.entity_id
_entity_poly.type
_entity_poly.pdbx_seq_one_letter_code
_entity_poly.pdbx_strand_id
1 'polypeptide(L)'
;RTVKSTFERYVKLNRAVPPEMLLSVNALEDPDRLADMLVAPLQFKTAERQELLETFDTSARLDRIYKALLAEIEFLQVEKKLKSRVKRERESSQREFWLNEQMKAIQKELGDKEGRSDLEELASALAEKDLPDEVRDRAEKELRKLAQMNLMSAEATVVRNYLDWIVQIPWSEESEETPSLEEAARILDKDHFGLRRIKERIL
;
A
#
# COMPACT_ATOMS: atom_id res chain seq x y z
N ARG A 1 -19.56 40.23 23.60
CA ARG A 1 -20.52 39.26 22.99
C ARG A 1 -19.81 38.23 22.11
N THR A 2 -18.93 38.62 21.20
CA THR A 2 -18.17 37.71 20.31
C THR A 2 -17.28 36.69 21.04
N VAL A 3 -16.70 37.07 22.18
CA VAL A 3 -15.87 36.17 22.99
C VAL A 3 -16.72 35.06 23.64
N LYS A 4 -17.92 35.39 24.15
CA LYS A 4 -18.84 34.42 24.75
C LYS A 4 -19.30 33.36 23.74
N SER A 5 -19.70 33.75 22.53
CA SER A 5 -20.11 32.80 21.48
C SER A 5 -18.95 31.92 20.99
N THR A 6 -17.73 32.45 21.00
CA THR A 6 -16.53 31.68 20.63
C THR A 6 -16.17 30.68 21.72
N PHE A 7 -16.31 31.07 23.00
CA PHE A 7 -16.16 30.15 24.13
C PHE A 7 -17.22 29.03 24.12
N GLU A 8 -18.47 29.32 23.76
CA GLU A 8 -19.49 28.28 23.56
C GLU A 8 -19.10 27.27 22.47
N ARG A 9 -18.49 27.74 21.37
CA ARG A 9 -17.95 26.86 20.32
C ARG A 9 -16.78 26.03 20.84
N TYR A 10 -15.90 26.61 21.66
CA TYR A 10 -14.78 25.92 22.29
C TYR A 10 -15.26 24.78 23.20
N VAL A 11 -16.22 25.01 24.10
CA VAL A 11 -16.74 23.97 25.01
C VAL A 11 -17.45 22.83 24.25
N LYS A 12 -18.12 23.12 23.13
CA LYS A 12 -18.71 22.06 22.27
C LYS A 12 -17.66 21.14 21.64
N LEU A 13 -16.44 21.63 21.43
CA LEU A 13 -15.33 20.87 20.84
C LEU A 13 -14.46 20.21 21.91
N ASN A 14 -14.24 20.89 23.04
CA ASN A 14 -13.44 20.41 24.16
C ASN A 14 -14.32 19.80 25.26
N ARG A 15 -14.40 18.47 25.29
CA ARG A 15 -15.14 17.72 26.31
C ARG A 15 -14.55 17.78 27.72
N ALA A 16 -13.33 18.29 27.89
CA ALA A 16 -12.70 18.42 29.20
C ALA A 16 -13.26 19.57 30.03
N VAL A 17 -13.94 20.54 29.39
CA VAL A 17 -14.50 21.72 30.05
C VAL A 17 -15.95 21.42 30.46
N PRO A 18 -16.31 21.49 31.76
CA PRO A 18 -17.68 21.30 32.20
C PRO A 18 -18.64 22.32 31.55
N PRO A 19 -19.81 21.87 31.05
CA PRO A 19 -20.79 22.76 30.45
C PRO A 19 -21.37 23.78 31.46
N GLU A 20 -21.26 23.51 32.75
CA GLU A 20 -21.65 24.43 33.83
C GLU A 20 -20.86 25.75 33.78
N MET A 21 -19.60 25.73 33.33
CA MET A 21 -18.80 26.95 33.17
C MET A 21 -19.37 27.88 32.09
N LEU A 22 -20.09 27.36 31.08
CA LEU A 22 -20.76 28.22 30.09
C LEU A 22 -21.85 29.06 30.73
N LEU A 23 -22.59 28.50 31.68
CA LEU A 23 -23.67 29.21 32.39
C LEU A 23 -23.09 30.37 33.22
N SER A 24 -21.97 30.12 33.92
CA SER A 24 -21.28 31.15 34.69
C SER A 24 -20.70 32.26 33.82
N VAL A 25 -20.04 31.92 32.70
CA VAL A 25 -19.48 32.89 31.76
C VAL A 25 -20.58 33.73 31.09
N ASN A 26 -21.74 33.13 30.81
CA ASN A 26 -22.86 33.87 30.24
C ASN A 26 -23.52 34.83 31.24
N ALA A 27 -23.59 34.45 32.53
CA ALA A 27 -24.13 35.28 33.61
C ALA A 27 -23.23 36.47 34.02
N LEU A 28 -21.93 36.44 33.70
CA LEU A 28 -21.01 37.54 34.00
C LEU A 28 -21.19 38.72 33.05
N GLU A 29 -21.49 39.90 33.60
CA GLU A 29 -21.56 41.16 32.85
C GLU A 29 -20.26 41.97 32.93
N ASP A 30 -19.48 41.77 33.99
CA ASP A 30 -18.19 42.43 34.20
C ASP A 30 -17.12 41.85 33.24
N PRO A 31 -16.57 42.68 32.32
CA PRO A 31 -15.61 42.22 31.31
C PRO A 31 -14.25 41.80 31.91
N ASP A 32 -13.87 42.31 33.08
CA ASP A 32 -12.62 41.93 33.74
C ASP A 32 -12.72 40.53 34.35
N ARG A 33 -13.81 40.27 35.08
CA ARG A 33 -14.11 38.94 35.61
C ARG A 33 -14.31 37.91 34.50
N LEU A 34 -14.90 38.34 33.38
CA LEU A 34 -15.04 37.49 32.20
C LEU A 34 -13.67 37.07 31.67
N ALA A 35 -12.72 38.00 31.54
CA ALA A 35 -11.36 37.70 31.08
C ALA A 35 -10.67 36.70 32.03
N ASP A 36 -10.73 36.94 33.34
CA ASP A 36 -10.09 36.07 34.34
C ASP A 36 -10.67 34.64 34.31
N MET A 37 -11.99 34.52 34.16
CA MET A 37 -12.66 33.22 34.10
C MET A 37 -12.34 32.44 32.81
N LEU A 38 -12.18 33.13 31.68
CA LEU A 38 -11.87 32.52 30.39
C LEU A 38 -10.40 32.06 30.27
N VAL A 39 -9.49 32.62 31.06
CA VAL A 39 -8.08 32.21 31.09
C VAL A 39 -7.90 30.82 31.71
N ALA A 40 -8.69 30.47 32.73
CA ALA A 40 -8.57 29.20 33.45
C ALA A 40 -8.69 27.92 32.58
N PRO A 41 -9.68 27.79 31.67
CA PRO A 41 -9.82 26.63 30.80
C PRO A 41 -8.86 26.61 29.59
N LEU A 42 -8.06 27.67 29.40
CA LEU A 42 -7.08 27.77 28.33
C LEU A 42 -5.69 27.41 28.84
N GLN A 43 -4.97 26.57 28.09
CA GLN A 43 -3.62 26.16 28.45
C GLN A 43 -2.58 27.15 27.95
N PHE A 44 -2.50 28.30 28.62
CA PHE A 44 -1.43 29.28 28.39
C PHE A 44 -0.10 28.84 29.01
N LYS A 45 1.00 29.20 28.36
CA LYS A 45 2.34 29.09 28.95
C LYS A 45 2.49 30.08 30.11
N THR A 46 3.37 29.80 31.06
CA THR A 46 3.61 30.66 32.23
C THR A 46 3.94 32.11 31.83
N ALA A 47 4.75 32.31 30.79
CA ALA A 47 5.07 33.63 30.25
C ALA A 47 3.83 34.37 29.72
N GLU A 48 2.97 33.69 28.96
CA GLU A 48 1.74 34.28 28.40
C GLU A 48 0.74 34.65 29.51
N ARG A 49 0.67 33.84 30.57
CA ARG A 49 -0.16 34.16 31.75
C ARG A 49 0.32 35.43 32.45
N GLN A 50 1.63 35.60 32.58
CA GLN A 50 2.20 36.80 33.17
C GLN A 50 1.92 38.04 32.31
N GLU A 51 2.10 37.96 30.99
CA GLU A 51 1.78 39.07 30.09
C GLU A 51 0.29 39.46 30.13
N LEU A 52 -0.61 38.48 30.27
CA LEU A 52 -2.05 38.73 30.41
C LEU A 52 -2.38 39.43 31.73
N LEU A 53 -1.67 39.13 32.82
CA LEU A 53 -1.81 39.79 34.11
C LEU A 53 -1.24 41.22 34.11
N GLU A 54 -0.17 41.46 33.35
CA GLU A 54 0.46 42.78 33.18
C GLU A 54 -0.34 43.70 32.22
N THR A 55 -1.33 43.15 31.51
CA THR A 55 -2.20 43.93 30.60
C THR A 55 -3.39 44.50 31.37
N PHE A 56 -3.29 45.78 31.76
CA PHE A 56 -4.34 46.48 32.51
C PHE A 56 -5.56 46.89 31.66
N ASP A 57 -5.42 46.97 30.33
CA ASP A 57 -6.55 47.23 29.45
C ASP A 57 -7.38 45.96 29.23
N THR A 58 -8.59 45.95 29.76
CA THR A 58 -9.56 44.86 29.62
C THR A 58 -9.85 44.50 28.16
N SER A 59 -9.88 45.50 27.26
CA SER A 59 -10.17 45.26 25.85
C SER A 59 -9.03 44.50 25.16
N ALA A 60 -7.79 44.96 25.37
CA ALA A 60 -6.59 44.26 24.89
C ALA A 60 -6.46 42.84 25.46
N ARG A 61 -6.80 42.66 26.74
CA ARG A 61 -6.78 41.36 27.41
C ARG A 61 -7.79 40.38 26.80
N LEU A 62 -9.02 40.83 26.57
CA LEU A 62 -10.07 40.03 25.92
C LEU A 62 -9.73 39.70 24.46
N ASP A 63 -9.09 40.60 23.71
CA ASP A 63 -8.65 40.33 22.33
C ASP A 63 -7.56 39.24 22.27
N ARG A 64 -6.60 39.27 23.20
CA ARG A 64 -5.59 38.19 23.33
C ARG A 64 -6.23 36.84 23.65
N ILE A 65 -7.15 36.81 24.62
CA ILE A 65 -7.90 35.59 24.99
C ILE A 65 -8.73 35.10 23.80
N TYR A 66 -9.35 36.01 23.05
CA TYR A 66 -10.13 35.69 21.86
C TYR A 66 -9.28 35.02 20.77
N LYS A 67 -8.09 35.56 20.49
CA LYS A 67 -7.14 34.97 19.53
C LYS A 67 -6.67 33.58 19.98
N ALA A 68 -6.37 33.41 21.25
CA ALA A 68 -6.01 32.12 21.81
C ALA A 68 -7.15 31.10 21.68
N LEU A 69 -8.39 31.50 21.97
CA LEU A 69 -9.58 30.67 21.76
C LEU A 69 -9.75 30.23 20.30
N LEU A 70 -9.53 31.12 19.34
CA LEU A 70 -9.61 30.79 17.92
C LEU A 70 -8.56 29.76 17.51
N ALA A 71 -7.30 29.97 17.92
CA ALA A 71 -6.20 29.03 17.63
C ALA A 71 -6.49 27.64 18.22
N GLU A 72 -6.99 27.58 19.46
CA GLU A 72 -7.34 26.33 20.12
C GLU A 72 -8.52 25.62 19.44
N ILE A 73 -9.53 26.36 19.00
CA ILE A 73 -10.65 25.81 18.23
C ILE A 73 -10.16 25.20 16.91
N GLU A 74 -9.26 25.87 16.19
CA GLU A 74 -8.69 25.34 14.96
C GLU A 74 -7.90 24.06 15.21
N PHE A 75 -7.07 24.05 16.26
CA PHE A 75 -6.31 22.88 16.68
C PHE A 75 -7.23 21.67 16.96
N LEU A 76 -8.27 21.87 17.78
CA LEU A 76 -9.25 20.82 18.11
C LEU A 76 -10.01 20.31 16.88
N GLN A 77 -10.29 21.18 15.92
CA GLN A 77 -10.95 20.77 14.66
C GLN A 77 -10.04 19.90 13.79
N VAL A 78 -8.75 20.26 13.69
CA VAL A 78 -7.76 19.44 12.97
C VAL A 78 -7.59 18.09 13.66
N GLU A 79 -7.45 18.08 14.98
CA GLU A 79 -7.33 16.85 15.77
C GLU A 79 -8.54 15.92 15.58
N LYS A 80 -9.75 16.46 15.60
CA LYS A 80 -10.99 15.70 15.35
C LYS A 80 -11.01 15.11 13.93
N LYS A 81 -10.62 15.88 12.91
CA LYS A 81 -10.51 15.38 11.53
C LYS A 81 -9.49 14.24 11.44
N LEU A 82 -8.32 14.41 12.06
CA LEU A 82 -7.27 13.39 12.08
C LEU A 82 -7.75 12.10 12.76
N LYS A 83 -8.34 12.19 13.96
CA LYS A 83 -8.95 11.06 14.67
C LYS A 83 -9.96 10.30 13.81
N SER A 84 -10.81 11.04 13.07
CA SER A 84 -11.80 10.41 12.19
C SER A 84 -11.18 9.68 10.99
N ARG A 85 -10.10 10.22 10.42
CA ARG A 85 -9.36 9.61 9.31
C ARG A 85 -8.66 8.33 9.76
N VAL A 86 -7.93 8.41 10.87
CA VAL A 86 -7.24 7.24 11.47
C VAL A 86 -8.23 6.14 11.83
N LYS A 87 -9.41 6.49 12.36
CA LYS A 87 -10.46 5.50 12.65
C LYS A 87 -10.93 4.77 11.40
N ARG A 88 -11.22 5.50 10.31
CA ARG A 88 -11.65 4.92 9.03
C ARG A 88 -10.58 4.01 8.42
N GLU A 89 -9.32 4.46 8.44
CA GLU A 89 -8.19 3.69 7.90
C GLU A 89 -7.97 2.39 8.69
N ARG A 90 -8.09 2.45 10.02
CA ARG A 90 -8.04 1.28 10.89
C ARG A 90 -9.18 0.30 10.61
N GLU A 91 -10.40 0.78 10.45
CA GLU A 91 -11.56 -0.05 10.11
C GLU A 91 -11.42 -0.70 8.73
N SER A 92 -10.89 0.03 7.73
CA SER A 92 -10.61 -0.53 6.40
C SER A 92 -9.54 -1.63 6.48
N SER A 93 -8.42 -1.34 7.16
CA SER A 93 -7.31 -2.29 7.31
C SER A 93 -7.74 -3.56 8.04
N GLN A 94 -8.55 -3.43 9.10
CA GLN A 94 -9.11 -4.58 9.82
C GLN A 94 -10.09 -5.38 8.95
N ARG A 95 -10.91 -4.70 8.14
CA ARG A 95 -11.84 -5.34 7.21
C ARG A 95 -11.08 -6.10 6.12
N GLU A 96 -10.08 -5.49 5.52
CA GLU A 96 -9.22 -6.12 4.50
C GLU A 96 -8.49 -7.33 5.07
N PHE A 97 -7.89 -7.20 6.27
CA PHE A 97 -7.27 -8.32 6.97
C PHE A 97 -8.26 -9.48 7.18
N TRP A 98 -9.46 -9.17 7.68
CA TRP A 98 -10.49 -10.18 7.91
C TRP A 98 -10.96 -10.86 6.62
N LEU A 99 -11.20 -10.09 5.56
CA LEU A 99 -11.59 -10.62 4.25
C LEU A 99 -10.50 -11.52 3.64
N ASN A 100 -9.24 -11.15 3.78
CA ASN A 100 -8.13 -11.99 3.33
C ASN A 100 -8.06 -13.30 4.11
N GLU A 101 -8.27 -13.25 5.43
CA GLU A 101 -8.26 -14.47 6.24
C GLU A 101 -9.45 -15.38 5.93
N GLN A 102 -10.63 -14.79 5.66
CA GLN A 102 -11.78 -15.53 5.13
C GLN A 102 -11.47 -16.14 3.77
N MET A 103 -10.79 -15.42 2.88
CA MET A 103 -10.43 -15.93 1.56
C MET A 103 -9.45 -17.11 1.65
N LYS A 104 -8.44 -17.03 2.54
CA LYS A 104 -7.54 -18.16 2.80
C LYS A 104 -8.29 -19.36 3.36
N ALA A 105 -9.24 -19.15 4.27
CA ALA A 105 -10.08 -20.22 4.80
C ALA A 105 -10.93 -20.85 3.69
N ILE A 106 -11.57 -20.04 2.84
CA ILE A 106 -12.34 -20.51 1.68
C ILE A 106 -11.47 -21.29 0.70
N GLN A 107 -10.27 -20.81 0.37
CA GLN A 107 -9.31 -21.54 -0.49
C GLN A 107 -8.89 -22.89 0.11
N LYS A 108 -8.70 -22.94 1.44
CA LYS A 108 -8.39 -24.18 2.15
C LYS A 108 -9.56 -25.18 2.11
N GLU A 109 -10.78 -24.70 2.30
CA GLU A 109 -12.01 -25.53 2.26
C GLU A 109 -12.38 -25.97 0.83
N LEU A 110 -12.12 -25.14 -0.17
CA LEU A 110 -12.30 -25.47 -1.60
C LEU A 110 -11.27 -26.49 -2.11
N GLY A 111 -10.26 -26.84 -1.30
CA GLY A 111 -9.30 -27.89 -1.64
C GLY A 111 -8.23 -27.41 -2.61
N ASP A 112 -7.41 -26.44 -2.18
CA ASP A 112 -6.20 -26.03 -2.89
C ASP A 112 -5.09 -27.10 -2.82
N LYS A 113 -5.33 -28.23 -3.48
CA LYS A 113 -4.27 -29.17 -3.90
C LYS A 113 -3.73 -28.84 -5.29
N GLU A 114 -4.39 -28.01 -6.09
CA GLU A 114 -3.99 -27.78 -7.49
C GLU A 114 -3.19 -26.49 -7.71
N GLY A 115 -3.47 -25.38 -7.00
CA GLY A 115 -2.80 -24.09 -7.28
C GLY A 115 -1.38 -23.98 -6.71
N ARG A 116 -1.13 -24.59 -5.55
CA ARG A 116 0.21 -24.65 -4.94
C ARG A 116 1.11 -25.71 -5.60
N SER A 117 0.53 -26.84 -6.02
CA SER A 117 1.26 -27.91 -6.72
C SER A 117 1.86 -27.38 -8.02
N ASP A 118 1.08 -26.61 -8.77
CA ASP A 118 1.48 -26.14 -10.09
C ASP A 118 2.66 -25.15 -10.07
N LEU A 119 2.71 -24.26 -9.08
CA LEU A 119 3.87 -23.37 -8.87
C LEU A 119 5.11 -24.14 -8.41
N GLU A 120 4.94 -25.14 -7.54
CA GLU A 120 6.03 -26.00 -7.07
C GLU A 120 6.56 -26.90 -8.20
N GLU A 121 5.69 -27.40 -9.07
CA GLU A 121 6.02 -28.15 -10.28
C GLU A 121 6.82 -27.30 -11.27
N LEU A 122 6.35 -26.07 -11.56
CA LEU A 122 7.07 -25.11 -12.39
C LEU A 122 8.44 -24.74 -11.82
N ALA A 123 8.52 -24.51 -10.51
CA ALA A 123 9.78 -24.21 -9.84
C ALA A 123 10.77 -25.38 -9.94
N SER A 124 10.27 -26.61 -9.76
CA SER A 124 11.08 -27.83 -9.87
C SER A 124 11.57 -28.03 -11.31
N ALA A 125 10.70 -27.88 -12.30
CA ALA A 125 11.05 -28.03 -13.71
C ALA A 125 12.10 -27.00 -14.18
N LEU A 126 12.00 -25.75 -13.69
CA LEU A 126 13.00 -24.70 -13.96
C LEU A 126 14.35 -24.99 -13.27
N ALA A 127 14.33 -25.65 -12.11
CA ALA A 127 15.55 -26.02 -11.38
C ALA A 127 16.27 -27.20 -12.04
N GLU A 128 15.53 -28.16 -12.59
CA GLU A 128 16.08 -29.34 -13.29
C GLU A 128 16.70 -28.99 -14.65
N LYS A 129 16.20 -27.97 -15.34
CA LYS A 129 16.75 -27.54 -16.64
C LYS A 129 18.07 -26.79 -16.47
N ASP A 130 19.00 -27.06 -17.37
CA ASP A 130 20.30 -26.38 -17.42
C ASP A 130 20.18 -25.06 -18.19
N LEU A 131 19.59 -24.07 -17.50
CA LEU A 131 19.35 -22.73 -18.03
C LEU A 131 20.63 -21.87 -17.96
N PRO A 132 20.94 -21.08 -19.00
CA PRO A 132 21.94 -20.02 -18.92
C PRO A 132 21.62 -19.04 -17.77
N ASP A 133 22.65 -18.50 -17.12
CA ASP A 133 22.50 -17.66 -15.91
C ASP A 133 21.54 -16.48 -16.11
N GLU A 134 21.61 -15.80 -17.25
CA GLU A 134 20.73 -14.68 -17.58
C GLU A 134 19.24 -15.08 -17.66
N VAL A 135 18.98 -16.28 -18.18
CA VAL A 135 17.62 -16.82 -18.33
C VAL A 135 17.09 -17.30 -16.99
N ARG A 136 17.95 -17.95 -16.18
CA ARG A 136 17.61 -18.40 -14.83
C ARG A 136 17.20 -17.23 -13.94
N ASP A 137 18.00 -16.16 -13.92
CA ASP A 137 17.70 -14.93 -13.18
C ASP A 137 16.36 -14.31 -13.60
N ARG A 138 16.05 -14.34 -14.90
CA ARG A 138 14.79 -13.81 -15.43
C ARG A 138 13.60 -14.70 -15.05
N ALA A 139 13.74 -16.01 -15.18
CA ALA A 139 12.71 -16.98 -14.83
C ALA A 139 12.37 -16.92 -13.34
N GLU A 140 13.38 -16.84 -12.45
CA GLU A 140 13.14 -16.69 -11.02
C GLU A 140 12.40 -15.40 -10.65
N LYS A 141 12.71 -14.28 -11.32
CA LYS A 141 12.00 -13.01 -11.10
C LYS A 141 10.53 -13.11 -11.49
N GLU A 142 10.23 -13.69 -12.65
CA GLU A 142 8.86 -13.87 -13.12
C GLU A 142 8.10 -14.91 -12.28
N LEU A 143 8.77 -15.97 -11.80
CA LEU A 143 8.19 -16.95 -10.88
C LEU A 143 7.79 -16.32 -9.53
N ARG A 144 8.68 -15.49 -8.94
CA ARG A 144 8.35 -14.72 -7.72
C ARG A 144 7.17 -13.78 -7.94
N LYS A 145 7.09 -13.17 -9.12
CA LYS A 145 5.99 -12.28 -9.50
C LYS A 145 4.68 -13.07 -9.63
N LEU A 146 4.70 -14.24 -10.27
CA LEU A 146 3.55 -15.13 -10.41
C LEU A 146 3.02 -15.58 -9.04
N ALA A 147 3.91 -15.92 -8.09
CA ALA A 147 3.53 -16.32 -6.74
C ALA A 147 2.81 -15.22 -5.92
N GLN A 148 2.99 -13.95 -6.28
CA GLN A 148 2.31 -12.82 -5.63
C GLN A 148 1.01 -12.42 -6.35
N MET A 149 0.78 -12.92 -7.56
CA MET A 149 -0.41 -12.63 -8.36
C MET A 149 -1.57 -13.57 -8.00
N ASN A 150 -2.79 -13.12 -8.27
CA ASN A 150 -3.94 -14.02 -8.27
C ASN A 150 -3.87 -14.94 -9.50
N LEU A 151 -3.75 -16.25 -9.29
CA LEU A 151 -3.65 -17.28 -10.33
C LEU A 151 -4.81 -17.25 -11.36
N MET A 152 -5.97 -16.69 -10.98
CA MET A 152 -7.13 -16.53 -11.86
C MET A 152 -7.10 -15.25 -12.71
N SER A 153 -6.07 -14.42 -12.56
CA SER A 153 -5.90 -13.19 -13.35
C SER A 153 -5.39 -13.50 -14.76
N ALA A 154 -5.89 -12.75 -15.75
CA ALA A 154 -5.37 -12.83 -17.13
C ALA A 154 -3.87 -12.55 -17.22
N GLU A 155 -3.33 -11.70 -16.34
CA GLU A 155 -1.89 -11.41 -16.26
C GLU A 155 -1.09 -12.62 -15.74
N ALA A 156 -1.65 -13.37 -14.78
CA ALA A 156 -1.01 -14.56 -14.25
C ALA A 156 -0.92 -15.66 -15.33
N THR A 157 -1.96 -15.80 -16.16
CA THR A 157 -1.93 -16.73 -17.31
C THR A 157 -0.83 -16.39 -18.31
N VAL A 158 -0.58 -15.11 -18.59
CA VAL A 158 0.49 -14.68 -19.51
C VAL A 158 1.87 -15.02 -18.93
N VAL A 159 2.09 -14.72 -17.66
CA VAL A 159 3.38 -15.00 -16.99
C VAL A 159 3.61 -16.51 -16.87
N ARG A 160 2.57 -17.28 -16.53
CA ARG A 160 2.64 -18.74 -16.50
C ARG A 160 3.02 -19.31 -17.86
N ASN A 161 2.33 -18.91 -18.92
CA ASN A 161 2.66 -19.36 -20.27
C ASN A 161 4.10 -19.01 -20.65
N TYR A 162 4.59 -17.83 -20.27
CA TYR A 162 5.98 -17.46 -20.52
C TYR A 162 6.97 -18.39 -19.81
N LEU A 163 6.72 -18.76 -18.55
CA LEU A 163 7.54 -19.71 -17.81
C LEU A 163 7.47 -21.12 -18.41
N ASP A 164 6.27 -21.57 -18.83
CA ASP A 164 6.08 -22.85 -19.53
C ASP A 164 6.91 -22.92 -20.83
N TRP A 165 6.97 -21.83 -21.59
CA TRP A 165 7.78 -21.76 -22.82
C TRP A 165 9.27 -21.90 -22.51
N ILE A 166 9.76 -21.27 -21.44
CA ILE A 166 11.16 -21.39 -21.02
C ILE A 166 11.49 -22.85 -20.68
N VAL A 167 10.60 -23.56 -20.00
CA VAL A 167 10.79 -24.97 -19.62
C VAL A 167 10.79 -25.90 -20.84
N GLN A 168 9.95 -25.62 -21.84
CA GLN A 168 9.83 -26.45 -23.04
C GLN A 168 11.00 -26.31 -24.03
N ILE A 169 11.77 -25.22 -23.95
CA ILE A 169 12.91 -25.00 -24.84
C ILE A 169 14.08 -25.94 -24.46
N PRO A 170 14.65 -26.69 -25.42
CA PRO A 170 15.85 -27.48 -25.19
C PRO A 170 17.09 -26.58 -25.14
N TRP A 171 17.45 -26.08 -23.95
CA TRP A 171 18.58 -25.15 -23.78
C TRP A 171 19.95 -25.82 -23.93
N SER A 172 20.09 -27.03 -23.42
CA SER A 172 21.34 -27.80 -23.36
C SER A 172 21.24 -29.16 -24.08
N GLU A 173 20.10 -29.43 -24.73
CA GLU A 173 19.86 -30.67 -25.47
C GLU A 173 20.22 -30.42 -26.95
N GLU A 174 21.34 -30.97 -27.38
CA GLU A 174 21.77 -30.99 -28.78
C GLU A 174 21.71 -32.43 -29.30
N SER A 175 21.30 -32.62 -30.56
CA SER A 175 21.39 -33.92 -31.21
C SER A 175 22.83 -34.24 -31.57
N GLU A 176 23.26 -35.49 -31.40
CA GLU A 176 24.55 -35.94 -31.92
C GLU A 176 24.57 -35.82 -33.45
N GLU A 177 25.37 -34.89 -33.97
CA GLU A 177 25.60 -34.77 -35.40
C GLU A 177 26.76 -35.68 -35.82
N THR A 178 26.55 -36.50 -36.86
CA THR A 178 27.61 -37.30 -37.48
C THR A 178 27.94 -36.71 -38.86
N PRO A 179 28.90 -35.76 -38.96
CA PRO A 179 29.22 -35.10 -40.22
C PRO A 179 30.04 -36.05 -41.11
N SER A 180 29.35 -36.87 -41.91
CA SER A 180 29.96 -37.74 -42.92
C SER A 180 29.47 -37.36 -44.31
N LEU A 181 30.37 -36.80 -45.12
CA LEU A 181 30.08 -36.39 -46.49
C LEU A 181 29.71 -37.59 -47.38
N GLU A 182 30.37 -38.73 -47.17
CA GLU A 182 30.13 -39.97 -47.92
C GLU A 182 28.74 -40.54 -47.64
N GLU A 183 28.31 -40.48 -46.38
CA GLU A 183 27.00 -40.93 -45.94
C GLU A 183 25.91 -40.00 -46.45
N ALA A 184 26.13 -38.68 -46.34
CA ALA A 184 25.24 -37.66 -46.88
C ALA A 184 25.05 -37.81 -48.41
N ALA A 185 26.14 -38.04 -49.16
CA ALA A 185 26.07 -38.26 -50.60
C ALA A 185 25.28 -39.51 -50.97
N ARG A 186 25.49 -40.61 -50.22
CA ARG A 186 24.77 -41.88 -50.43
C ARG A 186 23.27 -41.74 -50.15
N ILE A 187 22.89 -41.05 -49.07
CA ILE A 187 21.48 -40.78 -48.73
C ILE A 187 20.83 -39.90 -49.80
N LEU A 188 21.51 -38.83 -50.23
CA LEU A 188 21.01 -37.94 -51.28
C LEU A 188 20.81 -38.64 -52.63
N ASP A 189 21.72 -39.54 -53.02
CA ASP A 189 21.58 -40.32 -54.25
C ASP A 189 20.50 -41.40 -54.17
N LYS A 190 20.25 -41.94 -52.97
CA LYS A 190 19.18 -42.91 -52.72
C LYS A 190 17.79 -42.26 -52.72
N ASP A 191 17.63 -41.14 -52.04
CA ASP A 191 16.32 -40.50 -51.84
C ASP A 191 15.90 -39.63 -53.03
N HIS A 192 16.86 -39.20 -53.85
CA HIS A 192 16.61 -38.32 -55.00
C HIS A 192 17.33 -38.81 -56.26
N PHE A 193 16.60 -39.04 -57.35
CA PHE A 193 17.20 -39.42 -58.63
C PHE A 193 17.70 -38.19 -59.41
N GLY A 194 18.96 -38.18 -59.85
CA GLY A 194 19.54 -37.09 -60.64
C GLY A 194 20.04 -35.89 -59.81
N LEU A 195 19.76 -34.67 -60.27
CA LEU A 195 20.07 -33.39 -59.59
C LEU A 195 21.54 -33.17 -59.18
N ARG A 196 22.51 -33.66 -59.96
CA ARG A 196 23.95 -33.58 -59.66
C ARG A 196 24.41 -32.18 -59.22
N ARG A 197 24.04 -31.15 -59.99
CA ARG A 197 24.44 -29.75 -59.74
C ARG A 197 23.89 -29.16 -58.43
N ILE A 198 22.77 -29.70 -57.91
CA ILE A 198 22.16 -29.26 -56.65
C ILE A 198 22.75 -30.06 -55.50
N LYS A 199 22.96 -31.37 -55.67
CA LYS A 199 23.60 -32.24 -54.67
C LYS A 199 25.03 -31.82 -54.37
N GLU A 200 25.82 -31.45 -55.39
CA GLU A 200 27.16 -30.88 -55.23
C GLU A 200 27.19 -29.53 -54.49
N ARG A 201 26.04 -28.86 -54.29
CA ARG A 201 25.96 -27.62 -53.49
C ARG A 201 25.51 -27.86 -52.04
N ILE A 202 24.86 -28.99 -51.78
CA ILE A 202 24.37 -29.37 -50.44
C ILE A 202 25.47 -30.10 -49.67
N LEU A 203 26.28 -30.91 -50.37
CA LEU A 203 27.52 -31.51 -49.90
C LEU A 203 28.64 -30.47 -49.86
#